data_AF-A0A0G4HGK7-F1
#
_entry.id   AF-A0A0G4HGK7-F1
#
_cell.length_a   1.000
_cell.length_b   1.000
_cell.length_c   1.000
_cell.angle_alpha   90.00
_cell.angle_beta   90.00
_cell.angle_gamma   90.00
#
_symmetry.space_group_name_H-M   'P 1'
#
loop_
_entity.id
_entity.type
_entity.pdbx_description
1 polymer ?
#
loop_
_entity_poly.entity_id
_entity_poly.type
_entity_poly.pdbx_seq_one_letter_code
_entity_poly.pdbx_strand_id
1 'polypeptide(L)'
;MATQQGTVAQPFTVDSLTRLNQELEFVECLANVDYLHWLAKQRYLEKPEFVRYLKYLLYWTKPPYVFRIVYPHALGMLTALQDEKFRKCLSDKDGPGLIKDDQATAWITAEQPPLKRQKYLEALRDLQTKGTEEVETQRQSQVEIQEAIAAWRKAVQEKAAQDLS
;
A
#
# COMPACT_ATOMS: atom_id res chain seq x y z
N MET A 1 23.63 -53.78 15.77
CA MET A 1 24.57 -52.63 15.73
C MET A 1 25.26 -52.63 14.37
N ALA A 2 24.92 -51.67 13.50
CA ALA A 2 25.73 -51.27 12.35
C ALA A 2 25.27 -49.86 11.93
N THR A 3 26.02 -48.89 12.46
CA THR A 3 26.48 -47.61 11.90
C THR A 3 25.63 -46.84 10.88
N GLN A 4 25.39 -45.58 11.23
CA GLN A 4 24.85 -44.49 10.41
C GLN A 4 25.68 -44.22 9.14
N GLN A 5 24.99 -43.85 8.05
CA GLN A 5 25.44 -42.92 7.01
C GLN A 5 24.20 -42.08 6.65
N GLY A 6 24.16 -40.75 6.66
CA GLY A 6 25.18 -39.79 6.25
C GLY A 6 24.80 -39.25 4.86
N THR A 7 23.95 -38.22 4.84
CA THR A 7 23.65 -37.23 3.77
C THR A 7 24.02 -37.55 2.31
N VAL A 8 23.02 -37.61 1.42
CA VAL A 8 23.20 -37.28 -0.01
C VAL A 8 22.15 -36.25 -0.37
N ALA A 9 22.60 -35.03 -0.71
CA ALA A 9 21.78 -33.97 -1.25
C ALA A 9 20.92 -34.52 -2.40
N GLN A 10 19.61 -34.25 -2.36
CA GLN A 10 18.70 -34.66 -3.42
C GLN A 10 19.25 -34.15 -4.77
N PRO A 11 19.53 -35.02 -5.76
CA PRO A 11 19.93 -34.57 -7.07
C PRO A 11 18.74 -33.82 -7.65
N PHE A 12 18.96 -32.58 -8.05
CA PHE A 12 18.02 -31.89 -8.91
C PHE A 12 17.84 -32.77 -10.15
N THR A 13 16.69 -33.42 -10.30
CA THR A 13 16.35 -34.07 -11.58
C THR A 13 16.22 -32.98 -12.64
N VAL A 14 16.44 -33.27 -13.92
CA VAL A 14 16.30 -32.26 -15.00
C VAL A 14 14.92 -31.61 -14.95
N ASP A 15 13.89 -32.41 -14.61
CA ASP A 15 12.51 -31.98 -14.34
C ASP A 15 12.41 -30.93 -13.21
N SER A 16 13.18 -31.11 -12.12
CA SER A 16 13.24 -30.15 -11.02
C SER A 16 13.94 -28.84 -11.38
N LEU A 17 14.93 -28.85 -12.29
CA LEU A 17 15.56 -27.62 -12.78
C LEU A 17 14.66 -26.86 -13.74
N THR A 18 13.98 -27.57 -14.65
CA THR A 18 13.03 -26.96 -15.58
C THR A 18 11.92 -26.26 -14.81
N ARG A 19 11.33 -26.94 -13.82
CA ARG A 19 10.32 -26.34 -12.94
C ARG A 19 10.85 -25.12 -12.19
N LEU A 20 12.07 -25.21 -11.64
CA LEU A 20 12.68 -24.10 -10.91
C LEU A 20 12.90 -22.86 -11.80
N ASN A 21 13.33 -23.07 -13.05
CA ASN A 21 13.53 -21.98 -14.00
C ASN A 21 12.19 -21.36 -14.43
N GLN A 22 11.16 -22.18 -14.68
CA GLN A 22 9.82 -21.69 -14.97
C GLN A 22 9.23 -20.86 -13.82
N GLU A 23 9.46 -21.30 -12.59
CA GLU A 23 9.03 -20.56 -11.40
C GLU A 23 9.79 -19.26 -11.23
N LEU A 24 11.09 -19.25 -11.55
CA LEU A 24 11.91 -18.05 -11.53
C LEU A 24 11.43 -17.04 -12.56
N GLU A 25 11.30 -17.46 -13.83
CA GLU A 25 10.80 -16.62 -14.92
C GLU A 25 9.41 -16.06 -14.58
N PHE A 26 8.53 -16.90 -14.03
CA PHE A 26 7.21 -16.46 -13.61
C PHE A 26 7.28 -15.39 -12.51
N VAL A 27 8.10 -15.59 -11.47
CA VAL A 27 8.27 -14.61 -10.40
C VAL A 27 8.84 -13.31 -10.95
N GLU A 28 9.81 -13.36 -11.85
CA GLU A 28 10.38 -12.17 -12.49
C GLU A 28 9.35 -11.42 -13.35
N CYS A 29 8.44 -12.12 -14.02
CA CYS A 29 7.31 -11.49 -14.72
C CYS A 29 6.38 -10.70 -13.78
N LEU A 30 6.28 -11.05 -12.49
CA LEU A 30 5.48 -10.30 -11.51
C LEU A 30 6.02 -8.89 -11.24
N ALA A 31 7.25 -8.57 -11.64
CA ALA A 31 7.76 -7.20 -11.58
C ALA A 31 7.03 -6.25 -12.55
N ASN A 32 6.40 -6.78 -13.60
CA ASN A 32 5.69 -5.98 -14.61
C ASN A 32 4.22 -5.77 -14.20
N VAL A 33 3.86 -4.51 -13.91
CA VAL A 33 2.51 -4.12 -13.52
C VAL A 33 1.47 -4.41 -14.61
N ASP A 34 1.82 -4.27 -15.89
CA ASP A 34 0.90 -4.57 -17.00
C ASP A 34 0.58 -6.06 -17.07
N TYR A 35 1.55 -6.92 -16.76
CA TYR A 35 1.33 -8.36 -16.68
C TYR A 35 0.41 -8.72 -15.50
N LEU A 36 0.61 -8.09 -14.35
CA LEU A 36 -0.27 -8.26 -13.18
C LEU A 36 -1.70 -7.80 -13.48
N HIS A 37 -1.85 -6.68 -14.19
CA HIS A 37 -3.15 -6.20 -14.63
C HIS A 37 -3.83 -7.18 -15.61
N TRP A 38 -3.06 -7.74 -16.54
CA TRP A 38 -3.56 -8.79 -17.43
C TRP A 38 -4.03 -10.03 -16.64
N LEU A 39 -3.25 -10.49 -15.65
CA LEU A 39 -3.63 -11.59 -14.76
C LEU A 39 -4.93 -11.30 -13.99
N ALA A 40 -5.10 -10.06 -13.54
CA ALA A 40 -6.30 -9.60 -12.85
C ALA A 40 -7.52 -9.63 -13.78
N LYS A 41 -7.38 -9.11 -15.01
CA LYS A 41 -8.45 -9.13 -16.03
C LYS A 41 -8.90 -10.54 -16.40
N GLN A 42 -7.99 -11.50 -16.44
CA GLN A 42 -8.29 -12.92 -16.68
C GLN A 42 -8.84 -13.66 -15.45
N ARG A 43 -9.05 -12.96 -14.33
CA ARG A 43 -9.56 -13.50 -13.06
C ARG A 43 -8.72 -14.63 -12.49
N TYR A 44 -7.41 -14.65 -12.75
CA TYR A 44 -6.51 -15.60 -12.08
C TYR A 44 -6.33 -15.25 -10.61
N LEU A 45 -6.26 -13.95 -10.28
CA LEU A 45 -6.06 -13.45 -8.91
C LEU A 45 -7.28 -13.65 -7.99
N GLU A 46 -8.44 -13.99 -8.55
CA GLU A 46 -9.67 -14.31 -7.79
C GLU A 46 -9.71 -15.80 -7.38
N LYS A 47 -8.97 -16.67 -8.09
CA LYS A 47 -9.00 -18.11 -7.86
C LYS A 47 -8.19 -18.47 -6.61
N PRO A 48 -8.79 -19.16 -5.61
CA PRO A 48 -8.07 -19.52 -4.39
C PRO A 48 -6.91 -20.49 -4.65
N GLU A 49 -6.98 -21.30 -5.71
CA GLU A 49 -5.89 -22.17 -6.18
C GLU A 49 -4.65 -21.35 -6.53
N PHE A 50 -4.85 -20.24 -7.24
CA PHE A 50 -3.76 -19.39 -7.70
C PHE A 50 -3.15 -18.60 -6.55
N VAL A 51 -3.97 -18.10 -5.62
CA VAL A 51 -3.47 -17.42 -4.41
C VAL A 51 -2.64 -18.39 -3.55
N ARG A 52 -3.03 -19.67 -3.44
CA ARG A 52 -2.20 -20.70 -2.79
C ARG A 52 -0.87 -20.89 -3.50
N TYR A 53 -0.84 -20.85 -4.83
CA TYR A 53 0.39 -20.93 -5.60
C TYR A 53 1.30 -19.71 -5.39
N LEU A 54 0.76 -18.49 -5.35
CA LEU A 54 1.53 -17.29 -5.01
C LEU A 54 2.12 -17.39 -3.60
N LYS A 55 1.36 -17.95 -2.64
CA LYS A 55 1.87 -18.21 -1.29
C LYS A 55 3.00 -19.24 -1.28
N TYR A 56 2.91 -20.26 -2.13
CA TYR A 56 3.99 -21.22 -2.32
C TYR A 56 5.28 -20.52 -2.80
N LEU A 57 5.17 -19.64 -3.81
CA LEU A 57 6.31 -18.89 -4.37
C LEU A 57 7.02 -17.95 -3.38
N LEU A 58 6.46 -17.69 -2.19
CA LEU A 58 7.16 -16.90 -1.16
C LEU A 58 8.47 -17.55 -0.68
N TYR A 59 8.73 -18.82 -0.99
CA TYR A 59 10.04 -19.42 -0.72
C TYR A 59 11.19 -18.69 -1.44
N TRP A 60 10.91 -18.01 -2.57
CA TRP A 60 11.89 -17.21 -3.31
C TRP A 60 12.41 -15.99 -2.52
N THR A 61 11.68 -15.55 -1.48
CA THR A 61 12.13 -14.46 -0.59
C THR A 61 13.21 -14.90 0.40
N LYS A 62 13.45 -16.21 0.54
CA LYS A 62 14.39 -16.77 1.51
C LYS A 62 15.71 -17.19 0.84
N PRO A 63 16.85 -17.08 1.54
CA PRO A 63 18.09 -17.73 1.12
C PRO A 63 17.91 -19.26 1.01
N PRO A 64 18.55 -19.94 0.05
CA PRO A 64 19.50 -19.45 -0.96
C PRO A 64 18.86 -18.96 -2.28
N TYR A 65 17.53 -19.09 -2.44
CA TYR A 65 16.85 -18.83 -3.70
C TYR A 65 16.77 -17.35 -4.07
N VAL A 66 16.69 -16.48 -3.06
CA VAL A 66 16.65 -15.02 -3.24
C VAL A 66 17.81 -14.47 -4.07
N PHE A 67 18.99 -15.12 -4.00
CA PHE A 67 20.17 -14.70 -4.75
C PHE A 67 20.07 -14.94 -6.27
N ARG A 68 19.07 -15.71 -6.72
CA ARG A 68 18.86 -15.98 -8.14
C ARG A 68 17.97 -14.95 -8.83
N ILE A 69 17.31 -14.07 -8.06
CA ILE A 69 16.38 -13.09 -8.61
C ILE A 69 17.14 -11.87 -9.11
N VAL A 70 16.92 -11.54 -10.38
CA VAL A 70 17.51 -10.35 -11.02
C VAL A 70 16.71 -9.09 -10.68
N TYR A 71 15.39 -9.22 -10.58
CA TYR A 71 14.48 -8.11 -10.35
C TYR A 71 13.94 -8.10 -8.90
N PRO A 72 14.56 -7.37 -7.95
CA PRO A 72 14.13 -7.37 -6.55
C PRO A 72 12.70 -6.84 -6.36
N HIS A 73 12.24 -6.00 -7.29
CA HIS A 73 10.89 -5.47 -7.33
C HIS A 73 9.82 -6.57 -7.40
N ALA A 74 10.11 -7.69 -8.07
CA ALA A 74 9.21 -8.86 -8.14
C ALA A 74 8.82 -9.38 -6.76
N LEU A 75 9.75 -9.36 -5.80
CA LEU A 75 9.50 -9.85 -4.43
C LEU A 75 8.54 -8.94 -3.66
N GLY A 76 8.66 -7.63 -3.86
CA GLY A 76 7.74 -6.64 -3.30
C GLY A 76 6.32 -6.85 -3.84
N MET A 77 6.20 -7.02 -5.17
CA MET A 77 4.92 -7.32 -5.82
C MET A 77 4.33 -8.65 -5.36
N LEU A 78 5.13 -9.71 -5.23
CA LEU A 78 4.68 -11.02 -4.73
C LEU A 78 4.11 -10.93 -3.31
N THR A 79 4.70 -10.07 -2.47
CA THR A 79 4.22 -9.82 -1.11
C THR A 79 2.92 -9.00 -1.12
N ALA A 80 2.85 -7.96 -1.95
CA ALA A 80 1.64 -7.14 -2.11
C ALA A 80 0.45 -7.96 -2.64
N LEU A 81 0.69 -8.89 -3.55
CA LEU A 81 -0.33 -9.81 -4.09
C LEU A 81 -0.97 -10.72 -3.03
N GLN A 82 -0.41 -10.85 -1.83
CA GLN A 82 -1.04 -11.59 -0.73
C GLN A 82 -2.25 -10.84 -0.16
N ASP A 83 -2.26 -9.50 -0.24
CA ASP A 83 -3.41 -8.68 0.16
C ASP A 83 -4.50 -8.74 -0.90
N GLU A 84 -5.72 -9.05 -0.48
CA GLU A 84 -6.90 -9.06 -1.34
C GLU A 84 -7.25 -7.66 -1.87
N LYS A 85 -7.02 -6.60 -1.08
CA LYS A 85 -7.28 -5.23 -1.49
C LYS A 85 -6.41 -4.84 -2.68
N PHE A 86 -5.14 -5.25 -2.66
CA PHE A 86 -4.20 -5.02 -3.75
C PHE A 86 -4.62 -5.78 -5.01
N ARG A 87 -5.03 -7.05 -4.89
CA ARG A 87 -5.56 -7.83 -6.03
C ARG A 87 -6.79 -7.19 -6.66
N LYS A 88 -7.68 -6.62 -5.84
CA LYS A 88 -8.86 -5.87 -6.32
C LYS A 88 -8.47 -4.59 -7.04
N CYS A 89 -7.51 -3.83 -6.50
CA CYS A 89 -6.97 -2.63 -7.13
C CYS A 89 -6.40 -2.93 -8.53
N LEU A 90 -5.69 -4.05 -8.71
CA LEU A 90 -5.15 -4.45 -10.01
C LEU A 90 -6.22 -4.76 -11.08
N SER A 91 -7.44 -5.12 -10.66
CA SER A 91 -8.55 -5.37 -11.59
C SER A 91 -9.22 -4.08 -12.06
N ASP A 92 -9.05 -2.99 -11.30
CA ASP A 92 -9.59 -1.69 -11.63
C ASP A 92 -8.90 -1.07 -12.86
N LYS A 93 -9.58 -0.13 -13.52
CA LYS A 93 -9.08 0.56 -14.71
C LYS A 93 -7.90 1.48 -14.38
N ASP A 94 -7.98 2.17 -13.25
CA ASP A 94 -7.00 3.19 -12.85
C ASP A 94 -5.91 2.63 -11.91
N GLY A 95 -6.18 1.50 -11.25
CA GLY A 95 -5.28 0.88 -10.27
C GLY A 95 -3.85 0.60 -10.78
N PRO A 96 -3.66 0.02 -11.98
CA PRO A 96 -2.32 -0.19 -12.54
C PRO A 96 -1.53 1.10 -12.76
N GLY A 97 -2.23 2.20 -13.11
CA GLY A 97 -1.62 3.52 -13.26
C GLY A 97 -1.08 4.02 -11.93
N LEU A 98 -1.89 3.96 -10.88
CA LEU A 98 -1.49 4.36 -9.53
C LEU A 98 -0.28 3.58 -9.02
N ILE A 99 -0.22 2.26 -9.28
CA ILE A 99 0.91 1.42 -8.87
C ILE A 99 2.20 1.83 -9.61
N LYS A 100 2.11 2.14 -10.91
CA LYS A 100 3.25 2.63 -11.70
C LYS A 100 3.71 4.00 -11.23
N ASP A 101 2.78 4.89 -10.91
CA ASP A 101 3.09 6.22 -10.41
C ASP A 101 3.75 6.16 -9.02
N ASP A 102 3.29 5.28 -8.14
CA ASP A 102 3.91 5.05 -6.83
C ASP A 102 5.33 4.46 -6.98
N GLN A 103 5.51 3.50 -7.90
CA GLN A 103 6.85 2.96 -8.23
C GLN A 103 7.79 4.04 -8.78
N ALA A 104 7.32 4.85 -9.72
CA ALA A 104 8.08 5.96 -10.28
C ALA A 104 8.44 6.98 -9.20
N THR A 105 7.49 7.32 -8.33
CA THR A 105 7.70 8.22 -7.19
C THR A 105 8.76 7.65 -6.24
N ALA A 106 8.70 6.36 -5.94
CA ALA A 106 9.67 5.69 -5.09
C ALA A 106 11.07 5.73 -5.70
N TRP A 107 11.23 5.55 -7.02
CA TRP A 107 12.54 5.64 -7.68
C TRP A 107 13.09 7.06 -7.70
N ILE A 108 12.24 8.03 -8.09
CA ILE A 108 12.62 9.45 -8.09
C ILE A 108 13.02 9.90 -6.68
N THR A 109 12.33 9.42 -5.65
CA THR A 109 12.58 9.77 -4.25
C THR A 109 13.77 9.00 -3.67
N ALA A 110 14.00 7.75 -4.07
CA ALA A 110 15.13 6.94 -3.62
C ALA A 110 16.48 7.52 -4.07
N GLU A 111 16.51 8.22 -5.20
CA GLU A 111 17.69 8.95 -5.69
C GLU A 111 17.91 10.29 -4.97
N GLN A 112 16.93 10.80 -4.22
CA GLN A 112 17.10 12.03 -3.44
C GLN A 112 17.76 11.75 -2.08
N PRO A 113 18.75 12.57 -1.65
CA PRO A 113 19.33 12.43 -0.31
C PRO A 113 18.23 12.55 0.77
N PRO A 114 18.34 11.78 1.87
CA PRO A 114 17.26 11.57 2.85
C PRO A 114 16.65 12.87 3.42
N LEU A 115 17.43 13.95 3.44
CA LEU A 115 17.00 15.29 3.86
C LEU A 115 15.89 15.89 2.97
N LYS A 116 15.89 15.63 1.66
CA LYS A 116 14.84 16.12 0.74
C LYS A 116 13.55 15.31 0.87
N ARG A 117 13.66 14.00 1.10
CA ARG A 117 12.52 13.10 1.37
C ARG A 117 11.80 13.51 2.65
N GLN A 118 12.54 13.82 3.71
CA GLN A 118 11.95 14.28 4.97
C GLN A 118 11.14 15.57 4.77
N LYS A 119 11.68 16.55 4.04
CA LYS A 119 10.94 17.78 3.71
C LYS A 119 9.67 17.53 2.89
N TYR A 120 9.69 16.57 1.97
CA TYR A 120 8.50 16.20 1.20
C TYR A 120 7.42 15.54 2.10
N LEU A 121 7.83 14.65 3.01
CA LEU A 121 6.92 14.01 3.97
C LEU A 121 6.35 15.02 4.98
N GLU A 122 7.16 15.99 5.42
CA GLU A 122 6.73 17.12 6.24
C GLU A 122 5.72 17.99 5.48
N ALA A 123 6.01 18.34 4.22
CA ALA A 123 5.09 19.12 3.38
C ALA A 123 3.75 18.42 3.13
N LEU A 124 3.74 17.09 2.93
CA LEU A 124 2.52 16.30 2.81
C LEU A 124 1.71 16.28 4.12
N ARG A 125 2.38 16.24 5.27
CA ARG A 125 1.74 16.31 6.60
C ARG A 125 1.10 17.67 6.84
N ASP A 126 1.80 18.74 6.48
CA ASP A 126 1.32 20.12 6.62
C ASP A 126 0.11 20.41 5.73
N LEU A 127 0.02 19.76 4.57
CA LEU A 127 -1.15 19.82 3.69
C LEU A 127 -2.39 19.15 4.32
N GLN A 128 -2.21 18.08 5.10
CA GLN A 128 -3.30 17.39 5.77
C GLN A 128 -3.79 18.13 7.03
N THR A 129 -2.87 18.74 7.80
CA THR A 129 -3.23 19.50 9.00
C THR A 129 -3.95 20.81 8.65
N LYS A 130 -3.53 21.52 7.59
CA LYS A 130 -4.20 22.73 7.11
C LYS A 130 -5.68 22.51 6.77
N GLY A 131 -6.02 21.39 6.11
CA GLY A 131 -7.42 21.06 5.80
C GLY A 131 -8.28 20.77 7.04
N THR A 132 -7.65 20.41 8.17
CA THR A 132 -8.35 20.12 9.43
C THR A 132 -8.51 21.39 10.27
N GLU A 133 -7.48 22.24 10.32
CA GLU A 133 -7.49 23.51 11.05
C GLU A 133 -8.43 24.56 10.43
N GLU A 134 -8.58 24.59 9.10
CA GLU A 134 -9.54 25.48 8.42
C GLU A 134 -11.00 25.14 8.77
N VAL A 135 -11.32 23.85 8.89
CA VAL A 135 -12.66 23.37 9.28
C VAL A 135 -12.94 23.65 10.76
N GLU A 136 -11.96 23.45 11.64
CA GLU A 136 -12.09 23.72 13.08
C GLU A 136 -12.23 25.24 13.35
N THR A 137 -11.48 26.08 12.63
CA THR A 137 -11.55 27.55 12.76
C THR A 137 -12.91 28.10 12.28
N GLN A 138 -13.46 27.55 11.20
CA GLN A 138 -14.83 27.87 10.74
C GLN A 138 -15.90 27.40 11.74
N ARG A 139 -15.70 26.27 12.41
CA ARG A 139 -16.59 25.79 13.47
C ARG A 139 -16.54 26.68 14.72
N GLN A 140 -15.35 27.12 15.12
CA GLN A 140 -15.15 27.98 16.29
C GLN A 140 -15.80 29.37 16.10
N SER A 141 -15.58 29.98 14.94
CA SER A 141 -16.22 31.27 14.58
C SER A 141 -17.76 31.19 14.51
N GLN A 142 -18.33 30.06 14.08
CA GLN A 142 -19.78 29.85 14.15
C GLN A 142 -20.33 29.78 15.58
N VAL A 143 -19.59 29.14 16.50
CA VAL A 143 -20.01 29.03 17.91
C VAL A 143 -19.97 30.41 18.59
N GLU A 144 -18.92 31.19 18.39
CA GLU A 144 -18.80 32.54 18.95
C GLU A 144 -19.92 33.48 18.47
N ILE A 145 -20.31 33.39 17.20
CA ILE A 145 -21.44 34.16 16.65
C ILE A 145 -22.77 33.72 17.28
N GLN A 146 -22.98 32.41 17.49
CA GLN A 146 -24.19 31.91 18.14
C GLN A 146 -24.31 32.36 19.60
N GLU A 147 -23.20 32.36 20.34
CA GLU A 147 -23.14 32.84 21.73
C GLU A 147 -23.40 34.35 21.80
N ALA A 148 -22.83 35.14 20.89
CA ALA A 148 -23.08 36.58 20.82
C ALA A 148 -24.56 36.91 20.54
N ILE A 149 -25.21 36.16 19.65
CA ILE A 149 -26.65 36.32 19.36
C ILE A 149 -27.49 35.92 20.59
N ALA A 150 -27.12 34.85 21.30
CA ALA A 150 -27.81 34.43 22.51
C ALA A 150 -27.70 35.48 23.62
N ALA A 151 -26.51 36.04 23.82
CA ALA A 151 -26.26 37.12 24.77
C ALA A 151 -27.08 38.38 24.44
N TRP A 152 -27.12 38.78 23.16
CA TRP A 152 -27.92 39.91 22.70
C TRP A 152 -29.42 39.69 22.95
N ARG A 153 -29.95 38.50 22.64
CA ARG A 153 -31.36 38.17 22.90
C ARG A 153 -31.72 38.26 24.37
N LYS A 154 -30.83 37.77 25.25
CA LYS A 154 -31.01 37.84 26.70
C LYS A 154 -31.05 39.29 27.19
N ALA A 155 -30.11 40.12 26.75
CA ALA A 155 -30.07 41.54 27.10
C ALA A 155 -31.30 42.31 26.61
N VAL A 156 -31.83 41.97 25.42
CA VAL A 156 -33.08 42.55 24.91
C VAL A 156 -34.28 42.15 25.77
N GLN A 157 -34.36 40.91 26.23
CA GLN A 157 -35.43 40.46 27.14
C GLN A 157 -35.34 41.10 28.53
N GLU A 158 -34.13 41.25 29.08
CA GLU A 158 -33.92 41.93 30.36
C GLU A 158 -34.30 43.41 30.29
N LYS A 159 -33.96 44.08 29.18
CA LYS A 159 -34.34 45.48 28.95
C LYS A 159 -35.86 45.64 28.78
N ALA A 160 -36.50 44.73 28.04
CA ALA A 160 -37.96 44.72 27.91
C ALA A 160 -38.68 44.43 29.25
N ALA A 161 -38.06 43.66 30.15
CA ALA A 161 -38.59 43.41 31.49
C ALA A 161 -38.42 44.61 32.44
N GLN A 162 -37.40 45.46 32.24
CA GLN A 162 -37.19 46.70 32.99
C GLN A 162 -38.15 47.81 32.57
N ASP A 163 -38.51 47.91 31.29
CA ASP A 163 -39.40 48.95 30.77
C ASP A 163 -40.89 48.72 31.15
N LEU A 164 -41.24 47.59 31.77
CA LEU A 164 -42.60 47.23 32.21
C LEU A 164 -42.86 47.35 33.73
N SER A 165 -41.89 47.84 34.51
CA SER A 165 -42.00 48.08 35.97
C SER A 165 -42.04 49.58 36.27
#